data_AF-A0A9W5XIL9-F1
#
_entry.id   AF-A0A9W5XIL9-F1
#
_cell.length_a   1.000
_cell.length_b   1.000
_cell.length_c   1.000
_cell.angle_alpha   90.00
_cell.angle_beta   90.00
_cell.angle_gamma   90.00
#
_symmetry.space_group_name_H-M   'P 1'
#
loop_
_entity.id
_entity.type
_entity.pdbx_description
1 polymer ?
#
loop_
_entity_poly.entity_id
_entity_poly.type
_entity_poly.pdbx_seq_one_letter_code
_entity_poly.pdbx_strand_id
1 'polypeptide(L)'
;MSRWLTEAVPRGRVAAFRTLVYLFVAADLVVFTPWVRDRVDVPGNLYQPLFVGRVLPLPTPTATLVSVIFWALLLLALLAATGRAPRLLGWTVFALYLEWMIIAMSYGKVDHDRFALLVALAVLPTAGRARHGDPTRTEAGGWALRVTQISVVCTYFLAAWAKFRFGGLDWATGSVLAKAIIRRGTDLADLIAQVPHLLLVAQFGILAFELLSPLVFVLPERWRLATVGFFYSFHLVTIATITISFAPHLVAMTSFLPLEKVRPLVAVRRLLARRSTPDRRRLGSDPLSADTPPVPDPATP
;
A
#
# COMPACT_ATOMS: atom_id res chain seq x y z
N MET A 1 17.71 -7.40 21.86
CA MET A 1 16.58 -7.65 20.93
C MET A 1 15.58 -6.48 20.83
N SER A 2 15.36 -5.66 21.87
CA SER A 2 14.37 -4.55 21.84
C SER A 2 14.61 -3.52 20.72
N ARG A 3 15.86 -3.22 20.39
CA ARG A 3 16.22 -2.20 19.39
C ARG A 3 15.75 -2.49 17.96
N TRP A 4 15.43 -3.74 17.60
CA TRP A 4 14.94 -4.06 16.25
C TRP A 4 13.50 -3.58 16.02
N LEU A 5 12.66 -3.73 17.06
CA LEU A 5 11.27 -3.32 17.00
C LEU A 5 11.13 -1.79 17.00
N THR A 6 12.01 -1.10 17.72
CA THR A 6 11.96 0.35 17.92
C THR A 6 13.04 1.12 17.17
N GLU A 7 13.71 0.50 16.18
CA GLU A 7 14.82 1.12 15.46
C GLU A 7 14.44 2.50 14.94
N ALA A 8 15.12 3.54 15.42
CA ALA A 8 14.69 4.91 15.20
C ALA A 8 14.70 5.25 13.71
N VAL A 9 13.60 5.78 13.15
CA VAL A 9 13.52 6.20 11.74
C VAL A 9 13.33 7.72 11.61
N PRO A 10 13.65 8.35 10.47
CA PRO A 10 13.35 9.77 10.27
C PRO A 10 11.86 10.08 10.44
N ARG A 11 11.52 11.15 11.17
CA ARG A 11 10.14 11.64 11.33
C ARG A 11 9.49 11.93 9.98
N GLY A 12 10.27 12.40 9.00
CA GLY A 12 9.82 12.58 7.61
C GLY A 12 9.22 11.33 6.99
N ARG A 13 9.77 10.14 7.29
CA ARG A 13 9.23 8.85 6.81
C ARG A 13 7.85 8.58 7.39
N VAL A 14 7.67 8.82 8.69
CA VAL A 14 6.39 8.66 9.40
C VAL A 14 5.35 9.62 8.84
N ALA A 15 5.73 10.88 8.58
CA ALA A 15 4.83 11.87 8.01
C ALA A 15 4.37 11.48 6.59
N ALA A 16 5.28 10.99 5.75
CA ALA A 16 4.97 10.48 4.42
C ALA A 16 4.03 9.26 4.48
N PHE A 17 4.37 8.27 5.31
CA PHE A 17 3.55 7.07 5.51
C PHE A 17 2.14 7.42 6.01
N ARG A 18 2.05 8.30 7.01
CA ARG A 18 0.77 8.81 7.55
C ARG A 18 -0.09 9.47 6.47
N THR A 19 0.51 10.36 5.68
CA THR A 19 -0.20 11.07 4.63
C THR A 19 -0.78 10.09 3.63
N LEU A 20 0.04 9.13 3.18
CA LEU A 20 -0.39 8.09 2.25
C LEU A 20 -1.53 7.23 2.82
N VAL A 21 -1.38 6.74 4.05
CA VAL A 21 -2.37 5.88 4.72
C VAL A 21 -3.72 6.60 4.84
N TYR A 22 -3.75 7.84 5.32
CA TYR A 22 -5.01 8.56 5.50
C TYR A 22 -5.63 9.04 4.18
N LEU A 23 -4.83 9.42 3.18
CA LEU A 23 -5.37 9.67 1.84
C LEU A 23 -5.94 8.39 1.22
N PHE A 24 -5.31 7.24 1.48
CA PHE A 24 -5.83 5.96 1.03
C PHE A 24 -7.13 5.60 1.73
N VAL A 25 -7.32 5.89 3.03
CA VAL A 25 -8.62 5.70 3.69
C VAL A 25 -9.73 6.45 2.96
N ALA A 26 -9.51 7.71 2.58
CA ALA A 26 -10.46 8.46 1.78
C ALA A 26 -10.72 7.80 0.41
N ALA A 27 -9.66 7.32 -0.26
CA ALA A 27 -9.77 6.60 -1.52
C ALA A 27 -10.49 5.24 -1.37
N ASP A 28 -10.28 4.51 -0.27
CA ASP A 28 -10.93 3.23 -0.01
C ASP A 28 -12.44 3.43 0.03
N LEU A 29 -12.92 4.41 0.78
CA LEU A 29 -14.35 4.73 0.89
C LEU A 29 -15.03 5.00 -0.44
N VAL A 30 -14.36 5.71 -1.35
CA VAL A 30 -15.00 6.22 -2.58
C VAL A 30 -14.68 5.39 -3.82
N VAL A 31 -13.57 4.65 -3.84
CA VAL A 31 -13.09 3.89 -5.01
C VAL A 31 -13.12 2.38 -4.77
N PHE A 32 -12.61 1.91 -3.63
CA PHE A 32 -12.37 0.46 -3.43
C PHE A 32 -13.47 -0.25 -2.65
N THR A 33 -14.16 0.46 -1.75
CA THR A 33 -15.24 -0.05 -0.90
C THR A 33 -16.52 0.80 -0.94
N PRO A 34 -16.91 1.44 -2.07
CA PRO A 34 -18.15 2.22 -2.10
C PRO A 34 -19.38 1.35 -1.77
N TRP A 35 -19.32 0.05 -2.12
CA TRP A 35 -20.34 -0.96 -1.84
C TRP A 35 -20.66 -1.18 -0.35
N VAL A 36 -19.81 -0.73 0.57
CA VAL A 36 -20.11 -0.84 2.02
C VAL A 36 -21.30 0.05 2.39
N ARG A 37 -21.52 1.14 1.65
CA ARG A 37 -22.71 2.00 1.81
C ARG A 37 -24.00 1.24 1.51
N ASP A 38 -23.96 0.34 0.55
CA ASP A 38 -25.11 -0.45 0.09
C ASP A 38 -25.49 -1.56 1.09
N ARG A 39 -24.70 -1.75 2.17
CA ARG A 39 -25.06 -2.69 3.25
C ARG A 39 -26.32 -2.30 4.01
N VAL A 40 -26.75 -1.05 3.91
CA VAL A 40 -27.98 -0.55 4.51
C VAL A 40 -29.23 -1.20 3.89
N ASP A 41 -29.11 -1.66 2.64
CA ASP A 41 -30.22 -2.29 1.90
C ASP A 41 -30.25 -3.81 2.09
N VAL A 42 -29.26 -4.38 2.79
CA VAL A 42 -29.21 -5.81 3.08
C VAL A 42 -30.11 -6.12 4.27
N PRO A 43 -31.00 -7.13 4.18
CA PRO A 43 -31.86 -7.52 5.28
C PRO A 43 -31.10 -7.79 6.57
N GLY A 44 -31.54 -7.19 7.67
CA GLY A 44 -30.86 -7.29 8.97
C GLY A 44 -30.79 -8.71 9.54
N ASN A 45 -31.66 -9.63 9.12
CA ASN A 45 -31.60 -11.04 9.49
C ASN A 45 -30.38 -11.77 8.89
N LEU A 46 -29.71 -11.18 7.89
CA LEU A 46 -28.44 -11.68 7.34
C LEU A 46 -27.21 -11.09 8.04
N TYR A 47 -27.40 -10.15 8.98
CA TYR A 47 -26.31 -9.57 9.76
C TYR A 47 -25.73 -10.61 10.72
N GLN A 48 -24.48 -10.97 10.49
CA GLN A 48 -23.69 -11.86 11.33
C GLN A 48 -22.45 -11.10 11.81
N PRO A 49 -22.50 -10.46 12.99
CA PRO A 49 -21.40 -9.64 13.46
C PRO A 49 -20.11 -10.46 13.60
N LEU A 50 -18.99 -9.83 13.25
CA LEU A 50 -17.67 -10.36 13.57
C LEU A 50 -17.54 -10.64 15.08
N PHE A 51 -16.54 -11.44 15.47
CA PHE A 51 -16.31 -11.76 16.88
C PHE A 51 -16.30 -10.51 17.79
N VAL A 52 -15.65 -9.43 17.36
CA VAL A 52 -15.64 -8.15 18.09
C VAL A 52 -17.04 -7.54 18.26
N GLY A 53 -17.89 -7.61 17.25
CA GLY A 53 -19.28 -7.14 17.30
C GLY A 53 -20.25 -8.10 18.01
N ARG A 54 -19.77 -9.29 18.41
CA ARG A 54 -20.49 -10.17 19.34
C ARG A 54 -20.11 -9.91 20.79
N VAL A 55 -18.86 -9.55 21.04
CA VAL A 55 -18.36 -9.18 22.38
C VAL A 55 -18.83 -7.79 22.77
N LEU A 56 -18.72 -6.83 21.86
CA LEU A 56 -19.40 -5.54 21.95
C LEU A 56 -20.71 -5.73 21.19
N PRO A 57 -21.88 -5.81 21.83
CA PRO A 57 -23.13 -6.16 21.17
C PRO A 57 -23.58 -5.06 20.20
N LEU A 58 -22.93 -4.99 19.03
CA LEU A 58 -23.17 -4.00 18.01
C LEU A 58 -24.46 -4.36 17.28
N PRO A 59 -25.45 -3.45 17.21
CA PRO A 59 -26.70 -3.72 16.53
C PRO A 59 -26.50 -3.79 15.01
N THR A 60 -27.51 -4.27 14.30
CA THR A 60 -27.55 -4.17 12.83
C THR A 60 -27.34 -2.71 12.40
N PRO A 61 -26.41 -2.43 11.47
CA PRO A 61 -26.10 -1.06 11.04
C PRO A 61 -27.32 -0.37 10.43
N THR A 62 -27.61 0.85 10.88
CA THR A 62 -28.68 1.68 10.31
C THR A 62 -28.15 2.57 9.18
N ALA A 63 -29.04 3.02 8.29
CA ALA A 63 -28.69 3.96 7.22
C ALA A 63 -28.04 5.25 7.73
N THR A 64 -28.53 5.77 8.86
CA THR A 64 -27.96 6.94 9.54
C THR A 64 -26.54 6.67 10.02
N LEU A 65 -26.30 5.55 10.69
CA LEU A 65 -24.97 5.19 11.21
C LEU A 65 -23.95 5.08 10.07
N VAL A 66 -24.28 4.32 9.03
CA VAL A 66 -23.40 4.12 7.86
C VAL A 66 -23.09 5.46 7.18
N SER A 67 -24.10 6.31 7.00
CA SER A 67 -23.92 7.64 6.37
C SER A 67 -23.05 8.57 7.21
N VAL A 68 -23.26 8.61 8.53
CA VAL A 68 -22.47 9.43 9.45
C VAL A 68 -21.02 8.97 9.45
N ILE A 69 -20.78 7.65 9.57
CA ILE A 69 -19.42 7.09 9.53
C ILE A 69 -18.75 7.43 8.21
N PHE A 70 -19.42 7.24 7.07
CA PHE A 70 -18.85 7.53 5.75
C PHE A 70 -18.36 8.98 5.64
N TRP A 71 -19.22 9.96 5.93
CA TRP A 71 -18.87 11.36 5.80
C TRP A 71 -17.86 11.82 6.85
N ALA A 72 -18.01 11.38 8.10
CA ALA A 72 -17.06 11.69 9.16
C ALA A 72 -15.68 11.13 8.84
N LEU A 73 -15.59 9.86 8.42
CA LEU A 73 -14.34 9.19 8.09
C LEU A 73 -13.68 9.83 6.87
N LEU A 74 -14.43 10.19 5.83
CA LEU A 74 -13.91 10.90 4.65
C LEU A 74 -13.26 12.23 5.05
N LEU A 75 -13.97 13.08 5.79
CA LEU A 75 -13.46 14.39 6.21
C LEU A 75 -12.27 14.25 7.17
N LEU A 76 -12.40 13.39 8.19
CA LEU A 76 -11.38 13.21 9.22
C LEU A 76 -10.11 12.55 8.67
N ALA A 77 -10.21 11.66 7.69
CA ALA A 77 -9.05 11.09 7.02
C ALA A 77 -8.26 12.16 6.26
N LEU A 78 -8.93 13.05 5.52
CA LEU A 78 -8.28 14.18 4.85
C LEU A 78 -7.60 15.13 5.86
N LEU A 79 -8.25 15.41 6.99
CA LEU A 79 -7.66 16.22 8.07
C LEU A 79 -6.48 15.51 8.75
N ALA A 80 -6.59 14.20 9.00
CA ALA A 80 -5.54 13.40 9.61
C ALA A 80 -4.28 13.33 8.73
N ALA A 81 -4.46 13.33 7.40
CA ALA A 81 -3.37 13.38 6.42
C ALA A 81 -2.49 14.64 6.58
N THR A 82 -3.02 15.76 7.11
CA THR A 82 -2.22 16.98 7.33
C THR A 82 -1.29 16.89 8.54
N GLY A 83 -1.48 15.90 9.43
CA GLY A 83 -0.63 15.68 10.61
C GLY A 83 -0.72 16.75 11.71
N ARG A 84 -1.78 17.58 11.75
CA ARG A 84 -1.90 18.69 12.73
C ARG A 84 -2.21 18.22 14.15
N ALA A 85 -3.09 17.23 14.30
CA ALA A 85 -3.47 16.61 15.58
C ALA A 85 -3.39 15.06 15.47
N PRO A 86 -2.17 14.50 15.28
CA PRO A 86 -2.01 13.12 14.81
C PRO A 86 -2.53 12.05 15.78
N ARG A 87 -2.56 12.34 17.09
CA ARG A 87 -3.11 11.42 18.09
C ARG A 87 -4.63 11.37 18.03
N LEU A 88 -5.29 12.52 18.20
CA LEU A 88 -6.74 12.63 18.20
C LEU A 88 -7.31 12.18 16.85
N LEU A 89 -6.93 12.86 15.76
CA LEU A 89 -7.45 12.54 14.42
C LEU A 89 -7.11 11.10 14.02
N GLY A 90 -5.91 10.63 14.35
CA GLY A 90 -5.49 9.29 13.98
C GLY A 90 -6.28 8.20 14.69
N TRP A 91 -6.49 8.31 16.01
CA TRP A 91 -7.31 7.36 16.75
C TRP A 91 -8.80 7.45 16.38
N THR A 92 -9.32 8.65 16.10
CA THR A 92 -10.69 8.80 15.61
C THR A 92 -10.88 8.12 14.25
N VAL A 93 -9.95 8.34 13.31
CA VAL A 93 -9.99 7.67 12.00
C VAL A 93 -9.88 6.14 12.17
N PHE A 94 -9.01 5.65 13.05
CA PHE A 94 -8.92 4.23 13.34
C PHE A 94 -10.25 3.66 13.85
N ALA A 95 -10.87 4.28 14.86
CA ALA A 95 -12.11 3.81 15.44
C ALA A 95 -13.26 3.78 14.40
N LEU A 96 -13.39 4.84 13.61
CA LEU A 96 -14.39 4.92 12.56
C LEU A 96 -14.13 3.93 11.42
N TYR A 97 -12.87 3.74 11.01
CA TYR A 97 -12.51 2.77 9.98
C TYR A 97 -12.67 1.32 10.47
N LEU A 98 -12.42 1.06 11.76
CA LEU A 98 -12.69 -0.24 12.38
C LEU A 98 -14.19 -0.55 12.32
N GLU A 99 -15.05 0.39 12.72
CA GLU A 99 -16.50 0.22 12.62
C GLU A 99 -16.94 0.03 11.16
N TRP A 100 -16.40 0.82 10.23
CA TRP A 100 -16.64 0.66 8.80
C TRP A 100 -16.31 -0.76 8.30
N MET A 101 -15.21 -1.35 8.76
CA MET A 101 -14.82 -2.72 8.43
C MET A 101 -15.69 -3.78 9.12
N ILE A 102 -16.15 -3.54 10.34
CA ILE A 102 -17.12 -4.42 11.01
C ILE A 102 -18.40 -4.48 10.19
N ILE A 103 -18.94 -3.34 9.77
CA ILE A 103 -20.13 -3.25 8.91
C ILE A 103 -19.90 -4.00 7.59
N ALA A 104 -18.77 -3.74 6.92
CA ALA A 104 -18.45 -4.32 5.63
C ALA A 104 -18.43 -5.86 5.63
N MET A 105 -17.89 -6.45 6.70
CA MET A 105 -17.55 -7.88 6.78
C MET A 105 -18.54 -8.73 7.59
N SER A 106 -19.57 -8.12 8.19
CA SER A 106 -20.59 -8.82 9.00
C SER A 106 -21.71 -9.46 8.18
N TYR A 107 -21.44 -9.83 6.92
CA TYR A 107 -22.40 -10.44 5.99
C TYR A 107 -21.78 -11.64 5.25
N GLY A 108 -21.02 -12.46 5.98
CA GLY A 108 -20.53 -13.77 5.51
C GLY A 108 -19.23 -13.77 4.69
N LYS A 109 -18.64 -12.60 4.41
CA LYS A 109 -17.34 -12.49 3.75
C LYS A 109 -16.40 -11.62 4.57
N VAL A 110 -15.26 -12.18 4.94
CA VAL A 110 -14.19 -11.48 5.66
C VAL A 110 -12.95 -11.45 4.78
N ASP A 111 -12.60 -10.26 4.28
CA ASP A 111 -11.40 -10.07 3.49
C ASP A 111 -10.22 -9.66 4.40
N HIS A 112 -9.07 -10.32 4.20
CA HIS A 112 -7.86 -10.11 5.01
C HIS A 112 -6.99 -8.96 4.50
N ASP A 113 -7.29 -8.41 3.32
CA ASP A 113 -6.44 -7.42 2.65
C ASP A 113 -6.43 -6.04 3.32
N ARG A 114 -7.43 -5.74 4.16
CA ARG A 114 -7.45 -4.53 5.01
C ARG A 114 -6.72 -4.71 6.35
N PHE A 115 -6.31 -5.92 6.73
CA PHE A 115 -5.75 -6.19 8.06
C PHE A 115 -4.53 -5.32 8.38
N ALA A 116 -3.53 -5.31 7.50
CA ALA A 116 -2.31 -4.54 7.72
C ALA A 116 -2.57 -3.02 7.74
N LEU A 117 -3.52 -2.52 6.94
CA LEU A 117 -3.93 -1.12 6.96
C LEU A 117 -4.61 -0.76 8.29
N LEU A 118 -5.50 -1.62 8.79
CA LEU A 118 -6.17 -1.42 10.07
C LEU A 118 -5.16 -1.36 11.23
N VAL A 119 -4.14 -2.23 11.22
CA VAL A 119 -3.04 -2.15 12.20
C VAL A 119 -2.25 -0.85 12.02
N ALA A 120 -1.92 -0.44 10.78
CA ALA A 120 -1.25 0.83 10.53
C ALA A 120 -2.01 2.02 11.13
N LEU A 121 -3.34 2.05 10.96
CA LEU A 121 -4.21 3.07 11.53
C LEU A 121 -4.20 3.07 13.07
N ALA A 122 -4.11 1.90 13.70
CA ALA A 122 -4.01 1.78 15.16
C ALA A 122 -2.67 2.27 15.70
N VAL A 123 -1.56 2.01 15.00
CA VAL A 123 -0.21 2.30 15.52
C VAL A 123 0.33 3.66 15.11
N LEU A 124 -0.08 4.22 13.97
CA LEU A 124 0.35 5.54 13.51
C LEU A 124 0.15 6.68 14.53
N PRO A 125 -0.96 6.74 15.29
CA PRO A 125 -1.18 7.77 16.31
C PRO A 125 -0.12 7.75 17.42
N THR A 126 0.46 6.60 17.73
CA THR A 126 1.46 6.45 18.82
C THR A 126 2.78 7.15 18.49
N ALA A 127 3.12 7.28 17.20
CA ALA A 127 4.33 7.94 16.74
C ALA A 127 4.35 9.47 16.98
N GLY A 128 3.21 10.08 17.29
CA GLY A 128 3.12 11.50 17.64
C GLY A 128 3.39 12.46 16.47
N ARG A 129 3.89 13.67 16.78
CA ARG A 129 4.11 14.72 15.76
C ARG A 129 5.29 14.35 14.86
N ALA A 130 5.05 14.46 13.56
CA ALA A 130 6.05 14.23 12.52
C ALA A 130 5.73 15.15 11.34
N ARG A 131 6.76 15.74 10.73
CA ARG A 131 6.65 16.64 9.58
C ARG A 131 7.39 16.08 8.38
N HIS A 132 6.88 16.35 7.18
CA HIS A 132 7.54 15.97 5.93
C HIS A 132 8.95 16.58 5.86
N GLY A 133 9.92 15.79 5.41
CA GLY A 133 11.32 16.21 5.29
C GLY A 133 12.12 16.32 6.59
N ASP A 134 11.50 16.07 7.74
CA ASP A 134 12.17 16.12 9.05
C ASP A 134 13.17 14.95 9.20
N PRO A 135 14.49 15.22 9.31
CA PRO A 135 15.51 14.17 9.40
C PRO A 135 15.64 13.59 10.82
N THR A 136 15.04 14.24 11.84
CA THR A 136 15.17 13.79 13.24
C THR A 136 14.61 12.38 13.40
N ARG A 137 15.36 11.51 14.10
CA ARG A 137 14.98 10.10 14.25
C ARG A 137 14.05 9.90 15.44
N THR A 138 13.13 8.94 15.33
CA THR A 138 12.16 8.61 16.38
C THR A 138 11.99 7.10 16.51
N GLU A 139 12.10 6.60 17.73
CA GLU A 139 11.85 5.19 18.07
C GLU A 139 10.36 4.85 18.00
N ALA A 140 9.47 5.75 18.43
CA ALA A 140 8.02 5.57 18.32
C ALA A 140 7.57 5.43 16.85
N GLY A 141 8.18 6.20 15.95
CA GLY A 141 7.99 6.02 14.51
C GLY A 141 8.53 4.69 13.99
N GLY A 142 9.69 4.27 14.50
CA GLY A 142 10.29 2.95 14.21
C GLY A 142 9.35 1.81 14.57
N TRP A 143 8.81 1.86 15.79
CA TRP A 143 7.83 0.93 16.31
C TRP A 143 6.56 0.86 15.44
N ALA A 144 5.95 2.01 15.13
CA ALA A 144 4.73 2.05 14.33
C ALA A 144 4.94 1.45 12.92
N LEU A 145 6.07 1.78 12.27
CA LEU A 145 6.40 1.18 10.97
C LEU A 145 6.69 -0.32 11.09
N ARG A 146 7.45 -0.76 12.10
CA ARG A 146 7.79 -2.18 12.26
C ARG A 146 6.55 -3.03 12.58
N VAL A 147 5.65 -2.56 13.44
CA VAL A 147 4.40 -3.27 13.72
C VAL A 147 3.55 -3.37 12.45
N THR A 148 3.48 -2.31 11.66
CA THR A 148 2.80 -2.36 10.35
C THR A 148 3.44 -3.38 9.40
N GLN A 149 4.77 -3.39 9.30
CA GLN A 149 5.52 -4.36 8.49
C GLN A 149 5.23 -5.80 8.94
N ILE A 150 5.21 -6.05 10.25
CA ILE A 150 4.86 -7.36 10.82
C ILE A 150 3.45 -7.75 10.37
N SER A 151 2.47 -6.84 10.46
CA SER A 151 1.09 -7.13 10.02
C SER A 151 0.98 -7.40 8.52
N VAL A 152 1.76 -6.72 7.68
CA VAL A 152 1.87 -7.03 6.24
C VAL A 152 2.35 -8.47 6.05
N VAL A 153 3.45 -8.86 6.70
CA VAL A 153 3.98 -10.22 6.61
C VAL A 153 3.01 -11.25 7.19
N CYS A 154 2.36 -10.96 8.32
CA CYS A 154 1.32 -11.81 8.88
C CYS A 154 0.15 -12.00 7.91
N THR A 155 -0.21 -10.98 7.12
CA THR A 155 -1.27 -11.11 6.11
C THR A 155 -0.91 -12.21 5.10
N TYR A 156 0.32 -12.22 4.59
CA TYR A 156 0.79 -13.27 3.67
C TYR A 156 0.87 -14.63 4.35
N PHE A 157 1.60 -14.72 5.46
CA PHE A 157 1.84 -15.98 6.15
C PHE A 157 0.54 -16.63 6.62
N LEU A 158 -0.36 -15.85 7.23
CA LEU A 158 -1.65 -16.36 7.70
C LEU A 158 -2.61 -16.64 6.54
N ALA A 159 -2.46 -15.99 5.39
CA ALA A 159 -3.20 -16.36 4.18
C ALA A 159 -2.78 -17.76 3.69
N ALA A 160 -1.49 -18.10 3.66
CA ALA A 160 -1.04 -19.46 3.36
C ALA A 160 -1.53 -20.47 4.41
N TRP A 161 -1.44 -20.12 5.69
CA TRP A 161 -1.98 -20.97 6.76
C TRP A 161 -3.49 -21.22 6.58
N ALA A 162 -4.26 -20.19 6.24
CA ALA A 162 -5.69 -20.32 6.00
C ALA A 162 -5.98 -21.24 4.80
N LYS A 163 -5.16 -21.19 3.74
CA LYS A 163 -5.28 -22.10 2.59
C LYS A 163 -5.14 -23.57 3.02
N PHE A 164 -4.14 -23.89 3.85
CA PHE A 164 -4.02 -25.25 4.40
C PHE A 164 -5.15 -25.61 5.35
N ARG A 165 -5.54 -24.69 6.25
CA ARG A 165 -6.58 -24.95 7.25
C ARG A 165 -7.94 -25.27 6.63
N PHE A 166 -8.32 -24.57 5.56
CA PHE A 166 -9.65 -24.70 4.95
C PHE A 166 -9.66 -25.53 3.67
N GLY A 167 -8.53 -25.61 2.94
CA GLY A 167 -8.42 -26.35 1.68
C GLY A 167 -7.54 -27.59 1.74
N GLY A 168 -6.84 -27.85 2.85
CA GLY A 168 -5.89 -28.96 2.96
C GLY A 168 -4.68 -28.81 2.03
N LEU A 169 -3.96 -29.92 1.81
CA LEU A 169 -2.89 -29.97 0.81
C LEU A 169 -3.43 -29.84 -0.61
N ASP A 170 -4.69 -30.25 -0.83
CA ASP A 170 -5.39 -30.15 -2.12
C ASP A 170 -5.55 -28.70 -2.59
N TRP A 171 -5.37 -27.70 -1.73
CA TRP A 171 -5.30 -26.31 -2.19
C TRP A 171 -4.18 -26.12 -3.23
N ALA A 172 -3.02 -26.78 -3.04
CA ALA A 172 -1.86 -26.63 -3.91
C ALA A 172 -2.03 -27.28 -5.29
N THR A 173 -2.85 -28.33 -5.38
CA THR A 173 -3.03 -29.16 -6.57
C THR A 173 -4.43 -29.11 -7.18
N GLY A 174 -5.39 -28.50 -6.48
CA GLY A 174 -6.79 -28.46 -6.86
C GLY A 174 -7.13 -27.33 -7.82
N SER A 175 -8.43 -27.13 -8.03
CA SER A 175 -9.01 -26.21 -9.02
C SER A 175 -9.22 -24.78 -8.50
N VAL A 176 -8.58 -24.39 -7.38
CA VAL A 176 -8.85 -23.09 -6.73
C VAL A 176 -8.51 -21.92 -7.64
N LEU A 177 -7.35 -21.96 -8.30
CA LEU A 177 -6.96 -20.89 -9.23
C LEU A 177 -7.85 -20.89 -10.49
N ALA A 178 -8.19 -22.06 -11.02
CA ALA A 178 -9.13 -22.17 -12.15
C ALA A 178 -10.51 -21.57 -11.80
N LYS A 179 -11.03 -21.86 -10.61
CA LYS A 179 -12.28 -21.27 -10.11
C LYS A 179 -12.20 -19.75 -9.95
N ALA A 180 -11.03 -19.23 -9.55
CA ALA A 180 -10.81 -17.79 -9.46
C ALA A 180 -10.83 -17.13 -10.84
N ILE A 181 -10.19 -17.75 -11.84
CA ILE A 181 -10.18 -17.30 -13.23
C ILE A 181 -11.60 -17.31 -13.80
N ILE A 182 -12.36 -18.39 -13.65
CA ILE A 182 -13.75 -18.46 -14.16
C ILE A 182 -14.63 -17.35 -13.57
N ARG A 183 -14.42 -17.00 -12.29
CA ARG A 183 -15.27 -16.00 -11.61
C ARG A 183 -14.85 -14.56 -11.91
N ARG A 184 -13.58 -14.29 -12.17
CA ARG A 184 -13.01 -12.92 -12.15
C ARG A 184 -11.89 -12.67 -13.17
N GLY A 185 -11.66 -13.61 -14.07
CA GLY A 185 -10.57 -13.63 -15.03
C GLY A 185 -10.61 -12.49 -16.03
N THR A 186 -9.46 -12.24 -16.63
CA THR A 186 -9.26 -11.37 -17.78
C THR A 186 -8.78 -12.20 -18.98
N ASP A 187 -8.70 -11.59 -20.15
CA ASP A 187 -8.12 -12.23 -21.35
C ASP A 187 -6.71 -12.79 -21.10
N LEU A 188 -5.92 -12.13 -20.24
CA LEU A 188 -4.60 -12.62 -19.83
C LEU A 188 -4.71 -13.92 -19.02
N ALA A 189 -5.69 -14.02 -18.13
CA ALA A 189 -5.93 -15.24 -17.37
C ALA A 189 -6.42 -16.38 -18.27
N ASP A 190 -7.22 -16.10 -19.30
CA ASP A 190 -7.66 -17.10 -20.27
C ASP A 190 -6.48 -17.66 -21.08
N LEU A 191 -5.53 -16.82 -21.48
CA LEU A 191 -4.27 -17.28 -22.09
C LEU A 191 -3.46 -18.18 -21.16
N ILE A 192 -3.34 -17.81 -19.88
CA ILE A 192 -2.62 -18.60 -18.87
C ILE A 192 -3.33 -19.93 -18.61
N ALA A 193 -4.66 -19.94 -18.58
CA ALA A 193 -5.47 -21.12 -18.30
C ALA A 193 -5.34 -22.22 -19.36
N GLN A 194 -4.90 -21.88 -20.59
CA GLN A 194 -4.60 -22.85 -21.65
C GLN A 194 -3.39 -23.74 -21.32
N VAL A 195 -2.60 -23.40 -20.30
CA VAL A 195 -1.46 -24.19 -19.84
C VAL A 195 -1.72 -24.66 -18.39
N PRO A 196 -2.42 -25.79 -18.18
CA PRO A 196 -2.86 -26.22 -16.85
C PRO A 196 -1.72 -26.36 -15.82
N HIS A 197 -0.55 -26.79 -16.25
CA HIS A 197 0.63 -26.91 -15.38
C HIS A 197 1.12 -25.57 -14.83
N LEU A 198 0.88 -24.47 -15.55
CA LEU A 198 1.23 -23.12 -15.08
C LEU A 198 0.38 -22.73 -13.85
N LEU A 199 -0.88 -23.17 -13.80
CA LEU A 199 -1.75 -22.94 -12.64
C LEU A 199 -1.26 -23.70 -11.40
N LEU A 200 -0.81 -24.94 -11.58
CA LEU A 200 -0.21 -25.73 -10.50
C LEU A 200 1.07 -25.07 -9.97
N VAL A 201 1.99 -24.70 -10.87
CA VAL A 201 3.23 -24.01 -10.50
C VAL A 201 2.93 -22.69 -9.79
N ALA A 202 1.92 -21.94 -10.26
CA ALA A 202 1.50 -20.71 -9.61
C ALA A 202 0.94 -20.96 -8.20
N GLN A 203 0.13 -22.00 -7.96
CA GLN A 203 -0.38 -22.34 -6.63
C GLN A 203 0.76 -22.69 -5.66
N PHE A 204 1.71 -23.52 -6.08
CA PHE A 204 2.89 -23.81 -5.26
C PHE A 204 3.75 -22.57 -5.02
N GLY A 205 3.95 -21.74 -6.04
CA GLY A 205 4.67 -20.48 -5.92
C GLY A 205 4.01 -19.53 -4.91
N ILE A 206 2.68 -19.40 -4.97
CA ILE A 206 1.89 -18.61 -4.01
C ILE A 206 2.11 -19.10 -2.59
N LEU A 207 1.95 -20.39 -2.34
CA LEU A 207 2.17 -20.97 -1.02
C LEU A 207 3.60 -20.75 -0.54
N ALA A 208 4.59 -21.02 -1.38
CA ALA A 208 5.99 -20.90 -1.03
C ALA A 208 6.35 -19.47 -0.60
N PHE A 209 6.00 -18.46 -1.41
CA PHE A 209 6.38 -17.09 -1.06
C PHE A 209 5.59 -16.56 0.14
N GLU A 210 4.31 -16.92 0.28
CA GLU A 210 3.49 -16.50 1.42
C GLU A 210 4.04 -17.07 2.74
N LEU A 211 4.39 -18.37 2.76
CA LEU A 211 5.01 -19.03 3.92
C LEU A 211 6.40 -18.49 4.23
N LEU A 212 7.19 -18.18 3.20
CA LEU A 212 8.55 -17.67 3.36
C LEU A 212 8.59 -16.14 3.56
N SER A 213 7.45 -15.45 3.53
CA SER A 213 7.38 -14.01 3.73
C SER A 213 8.06 -13.49 5.01
N PRO A 214 8.11 -14.20 6.16
CA PRO A 214 8.85 -13.75 7.34
C PRO A 214 10.35 -13.58 7.14
N LEU A 215 10.94 -14.28 6.15
CA LEU A 215 12.37 -14.18 5.87
C LEU A 215 12.77 -12.76 5.43
N VAL A 216 11.83 -11.94 4.96
CA VAL A 216 12.08 -10.54 4.58
C VAL A 216 12.74 -9.71 5.70
N PHE A 217 12.54 -10.08 6.97
CA PHE A 217 13.10 -9.38 8.11
C PHE A 217 14.57 -9.70 8.40
N VAL A 218 15.07 -10.84 7.92
CA VAL A 218 16.47 -11.24 8.08
C VAL A 218 17.30 -10.96 6.83
N LEU A 219 16.66 -10.55 5.73
CA LEU A 219 17.35 -10.18 4.50
C LEU A 219 18.14 -8.88 4.65
N PRO A 220 19.34 -8.78 4.05
CA PRO A 220 20.05 -7.52 3.86
C PRO A 220 19.19 -6.50 3.11
N GLU A 221 19.40 -5.20 3.34
CA GLU A 221 18.55 -4.12 2.81
C GLU A 221 18.31 -4.21 1.30
N ARG A 222 19.35 -4.51 0.50
CA ARG A 222 19.25 -4.66 -0.96
C ARG A 222 18.25 -5.74 -1.37
N TRP A 223 18.30 -6.89 -0.69
CA TRP A 223 17.44 -8.04 -0.99
C TRP A 223 16.04 -7.82 -0.44
N ARG A 224 15.91 -7.16 0.71
CA ARG A 224 14.62 -6.77 1.28
C ARG A 224 13.82 -5.87 0.32
N LEU A 225 14.46 -4.89 -0.33
CA LEU A 225 13.78 -4.04 -1.32
C LEU A 225 13.38 -4.84 -2.57
N ALA A 226 14.23 -5.75 -3.04
CA ALA A 226 13.90 -6.64 -4.15
C ALA A 226 12.69 -7.55 -3.81
N THR A 227 12.65 -8.12 -2.60
CA THR A 227 11.52 -8.92 -2.10
C THR A 227 10.24 -8.11 -2.01
N VAL A 228 10.30 -6.87 -1.52
CA VAL A 228 9.13 -5.97 -1.50
C VAL A 228 8.68 -5.64 -2.92
N GLY A 229 9.61 -5.42 -3.86
CA GLY A 229 9.31 -5.26 -5.27
C GLY A 229 8.60 -6.48 -5.85
N PHE A 230 9.08 -7.68 -5.55
CA PHE A 230 8.42 -8.94 -5.91
C PHE A 230 6.99 -9.03 -5.35
N PHE A 231 6.77 -8.64 -4.08
CA PHE A 231 5.43 -8.59 -3.49
C PHE A 231 4.48 -7.65 -4.23
N TYR A 232 4.95 -6.46 -4.66
CA TYR A 232 4.16 -5.57 -5.51
C TYR A 232 3.85 -6.21 -6.87
N SER A 233 4.83 -6.86 -7.51
CA SER A 233 4.64 -7.53 -8.80
C SER A 233 3.64 -8.68 -8.71
N PHE A 234 3.65 -9.45 -7.62
CA PHE A 234 2.66 -10.49 -7.38
C PHE A 234 1.23 -9.92 -7.38
N HIS A 235 1.00 -8.82 -6.68
CA HIS A 235 -0.30 -8.15 -6.65
C HIS A 235 -0.68 -7.53 -7.99
N LEU A 236 0.29 -7.01 -8.74
CA LEU A 236 0.08 -6.52 -10.10
C LEU A 236 -0.37 -7.64 -11.04
N VAL A 237 0.26 -8.81 -10.97
CA VAL A 237 -0.16 -9.99 -11.74
C VAL A 237 -1.56 -10.44 -11.29
N THR A 238 -1.83 -10.42 -9.99
CA THR A 238 -3.13 -10.81 -9.44
C THR A 238 -4.27 -9.91 -9.95
N ILE A 239 -4.09 -8.58 -9.96
CA ILE A 239 -5.12 -7.69 -10.51
C ILE A 239 -5.22 -7.81 -12.03
N ALA A 240 -4.10 -7.99 -12.74
CA ALA A 240 -4.08 -8.14 -14.19
C ALA A 240 -4.74 -9.44 -14.66
N THR A 241 -4.72 -10.50 -13.85
CA THR A 241 -5.27 -11.82 -14.19
C THR A 241 -6.69 -12.02 -13.65
N ILE A 242 -6.95 -11.73 -12.38
CA ILE A 242 -8.22 -12.07 -11.72
C ILE A 242 -8.92 -10.88 -11.08
N THR A 243 -8.55 -9.65 -11.45
CA THR A 243 -9.19 -8.38 -11.04
C THR A 243 -9.36 -8.17 -9.52
N ILE A 244 -8.64 -8.95 -8.70
CA ILE A 244 -8.63 -8.78 -7.24
C ILE A 244 -7.61 -7.70 -6.87
N SER A 245 -8.09 -6.65 -6.22
CA SER A 245 -7.24 -5.57 -5.72
C SER A 245 -6.92 -5.75 -4.24
N PHE A 246 -5.63 -5.72 -3.92
CA PHE A 246 -5.09 -5.68 -2.56
C PHE A 246 -4.56 -4.29 -2.19
N ALA A 247 -5.10 -3.23 -2.78
CA ALA A 247 -4.60 -1.86 -2.60
C ALA A 247 -4.40 -1.43 -1.12
N PRO A 248 -5.29 -1.77 -0.15
CA PRO A 248 -5.06 -1.45 1.26
C PRO A 248 -3.79 -2.09 1.82
N HIS A 249 -3.55 -3.35 1.47
CA HIS A 249 -2.37 -4.10 1.85
C HIS A 249 -1.11 -3.50 1.23
N LEU A 250 -1.16 -3.14 -0.06
CA LEU A 250 -0.06 -2.47 -0.76
C LEU A 250 0.31 -1.13 -0.11
N VAL A 251 -0.68 -0.34 0.32
CA VAL A 251 -0.42 0.90 1.06
C VAL A 251 0.27 0.63 2.38
N ALA A 252 -0.18 -0.36 3.16
CA ALA A 252 0.52 -0.75 4.39
C ALA A 252 1.96 -1.24 4.12
N MET A 253 2.18 -1.95 3.02
CA MET A 253 3.49 -2.46 2.58
C MET A 253 4.49 -1.35 2.24
N THR A 254 4.03 -0.13 1.94
CA THR A 254 4.94 1.03 1.81
C THR A 254 5.73 1.34 3.09
N SER A 255 5.33 0.81 4.25
CA SER A 255 6.10 0.88 5.49
C SER A 255 7.51 0.27 5.38
N PHE A 256 7.77 -0.60 4.41
CA PHE A 256 9.11 -1.12 4.10
C PHE A 256 9.98 -0.14 3.29
N LEU A 257 9.37 0.85 2.64
CA LEU A 257 10.04 1.73 1.70
C LEU A 257 10.63 2.97 2.42
N PRO A 258 11.75 3.53 1.92
CA PRO A 258 12.33 4.76 2.44
C PRO A 258 11.55 5.98 1.93
N LEU A 259 10.31 6.15 2.39
CA LEU A 259 9.36 7.16 1.88
C LEU A 259 9.85 8.61 2.01
N GLU A 260 10.73 8.91 2.96
CA GLU A 260 11.38 10.22 3.11
C GLU A 260 12.28 10.60 1.94
N LYS A 261 12.72 9.62 1.14
CA LYS A 261 13.52 9.84 -0.08
C LYS A 261 12.65 10.18 -1.29
N VAL A 262 11.36 9.88 -1.25
CA VAL A 262 10.43 10.12 -2.36
C VAL A 262 9.98 11.58 -2.33
N ARG A 263 10.43 12.38 -3.31
CA ARG A 263 10.08 13.81 -3.44
C ARG A 263 9.26 14.07 -4.71
N PRO A 264 7.97 13.68 -4.74
CA PRO A 264 7.17 13.71 -5.97
C PRO A 264 7.00 15.13 -6.52
N LEU A 265 6.82 16.13 -5.65
CA LEU A 265 6.72 17.53 -6.07
C LEU A 265 8.02 18.07 -6.68
N VAL A 266 9.18 17.60 -6.21
CA VAL A 266 10.48 17.98 -6.81
C VAL A 266 10.64 17.31 -8.18
N ALA A 267 10.22 16.04 -8.30
CA ALA A 267 10.23 15.33 -9.58
C ALA A 267 9.31 16.00 -10.61
N VAL A 268 8.08 16.34 -10.22
CA VAL A 268 7.11 17.04 -11.08
C VAL A 268 7.62 18.44 -11.46
N ARG A 269 8.16 19.22 -10.50
CA ARG A 269 8.76 20.53 -10.81
C ARG A 269 9.94 20.43 -11.77
N ARG A 270 10.79 19.39 -11.64
CA ARG A 270 11.89 19.14 -12.58
C ARG A 270 11.39 18.75 -13.98
N LEU A 271 10.33 17.95 -14.06
CA LEU A 271 9.71 17.57 -15.33
C LEU A 271 9.05 18.77 -16.03
N LEU A 272 8.36 19.62 -15.27
CA LEU A 272 7.77 20.86 -15.78
C LEU A 272 8.85 21.86 -16.20
N ALA A 273 9.89 22.06 -15.39
CA ALA A 273 11.02 22.94 -15.73
C ALA A 273 11.77 22.48 -16.99
N ARG A 274 11.91 21.17 -17.21
CA ARG A 274 12.49 20.61 -18.44
C ARG A 274 11.65 20.84 -19.69
N ARG A 275 10.33 21.01 -19.55
CA ARG A 275 9.43 21.38 -20.66
C ARG A 275 9.45 22.87 -20.97
N SER A 276 9.89 23.70 -20.03
CA SER A 276 9.91 25.16 -20.14
C SER A 276 11.23 25.73 -20.68
N THR A 277 12.20 24.92 -21.11
CA THR A 277 13.40 25.40 -21.82
C THR A 277 13.13 25.35 -23.32
N PRO A 278 12.83 26.47 -24.01
CA PRO A 278 12.78 26.49 -25.46
C PRO A 278 14.22 26.38 -25.98
N ASP A 279 14.38 25.60 -27.04
CA ASP A 279 15.64 25.41 -27.77
C ASP A 279 16.14 26.75 -28.33
N ARG A 280 16.93 27.48 -27.53
CA ARG A 280 17.61 28.73 -27.92
C ARG A 280 18.85 28.46 -28.79
N ARG A 281 19.12 27.21 -29.19
CA ARG A 281 20.31 26.84 -29.99
C ARG A 281 20.09 26.83 -31.51
N ARG A 282 18.91 27.21 -32.03
CA ARG A 282 18.65 27.27 -33.49
C ARG A 282 18.59 28.66 -34.12
N LEU A 283 18.95 29.73 -33.40
CA LEU A 283 19.03 31.08 -33.98
C LEU A 283 20.34 31.74 -33.55
N GLY A 284 21.44 31.27 -34.13
CA GLY A 284 22.76 31.88 -34.04
C GLY A 284 23.43 31.70 -35.38
N SER A 285 23.14 32.64 -36.27
CA SER A 285 23.75 32.89 -37.57
C SER A 285 25.28 32.75 -37.55
N ASP A 286 25.82 31.94 -38.44
CA ASP A 286 27.23 32.02 -38.89
C ASP A 286 27.46 33.35 -39.64
N PRO A 287 28.44 34.16 -39.25
CA PRO A 287 29.15 35.03 -40.17
C PRO A 287 30.47 34.35 -40.55
N LEU A 288 30.52 33.92 -41.81
CA LEU A 288 31.69 33.78 -42.68
C LEU A 288 33.07 33.99 -42.03
N SER A 289 33.80 32.89 -41.92
CA SER A 289 35.25 32.83 -41.74
C SER A 289 35.96 33.64 -42.84
N ALA A 290 36.80 34.59 -42.44
CA ALA A 290 37.83 35.18 -43.30
C ALA A 290 39.21 34.84 -42.72
N ASP A 291 40.03 34.27 -43.59
CA ASP A 291 41.41 33.86 -43.39
C ASP A 291 42.30 34.92 -42.73
N THR A 292 43.17 34.49 -41.83
CA THR A 292 44.44 35.20 -41.56
C THR A 292 45.54 34.16 -41.29
N PRO A 293 46.64 34.14 -42.07
CA PRO A 293 47.72 33.16 -41.95
C PRO A 293 48.68 33.45 -40.78
N PRO A 294 49.48 32.46 -40.33
CA PRO A 294 50.28 32.54 -39.12
C PRO A 294 51.54 33.41 -39.28
N VAL A 295 51.83 34.21 -38.26
CA VAL A 295 53.08 34.99 -38.11
C VAL A 295 54.09 34.15 -37.31
N PRO A 296 55.37 34.04 -37.74
CA PRO A 296 56.38 33.22 -37.09
C PRO A 296 57.02 33.87 -35.85
N ASP A 297 57.42 33.02 -34.90
CA ASP A 297 58.10 33.35 -33.64
C ASP A 297 59.47 34.04 -33.84
N PRO A 298 59.78 35.10 -33.10
CA PRO A 298 61.15 35.59 -32.96
C PRO A 298 61.85 34.99 -31.74
N ALA A 299 63.03 34.43 -32.01
CA ALA A 299 63.99 33.89 -31.06
C ALA A 299 64.50 34.93 -30.05
N THR A 300 64.77 34.45 -28.85
CA THR A 300 65.55 35.06 -27.78
C THR A 300 67.03 35.24 -28.16
N PRO A 301 67.69 36.31 -27.70
CA PRO A 301 69.07 36.25 -27.20
C PRO A 301 69.12 35.87 -25.72
#